data_AF-A0A961UWC7-F1
#
_entry.id   AF-A0A961UWC7-F1
#
_cell.length_a   1.000
_cell.length_b   1.000
_cell.length_c   1.000
_cell.angle_alpha   90.00
_cell.angle_beta   90.00
_cell.angle_gamma   90.00
#
_symmetry.space_group_name_H-M   'P 1'
#
loop_
_entity.id
_entity.type
_entity.pdbx_description
1 polymer ?
#
loop_
_entity_poly.entity_id
_entity_poly.type
_entity_poly.pdbx_seq_one_letter_code
_entity_poly.pdbx_strand_id
1 'polypeptide(L)'
;MAKSAAEAAHEHHHPTGWRRWLYSTNHKDIGTLYLIFAIISGIIGGALSIGIRLELMQPGMQIFGDPELFNVFTTAHGLIMIFFMV
;
A
#
# COMPACT_ATOMS: atom_id res chain seq x y z
N MET A 1 21.03 -49.31 17.19
CA MET A 1 21.52 -48.20 16.33
C MET A 1 20.88 -46.93 16.85
N ALA A 2 21.59 -46.21 17.72
CA ALA A 2 21.06 -45.04 18.42
C ALA A 2 20.97 -43.87 17.44
N LYS A 3 19.75 -43.41 17.11
CA LYS A 3 19.56 -42.08 16.55
C LYS A 3 20.02 -41.09 17.62
N SER A 4 21.08 -40.36 17.31
CA SER A 4 21.72 -39.41 18.22
C SER A 4 20.71 -38.33 18.62
N ALA A 5 20.58 -38.08 19.92
CA ALA A 5 19.79 -36.98 20.49
C ALA A 5 20.27 -35.58 20.03
N ALA A 6 21.35 -35.50 19.23
CA ALA A 6 21.87 -34.28 18.64
C ALA A 6 21.12 -33.79 17.38
N GLU A 7 20.37 -34.66 16.68
CA GLU A 7 19.64 -34.28 15.45
C GLU A 7 18.26 -33.64 15.71
N ALA A 8 17.78 -33.62 16.95
CA ALA A 8 16.44 -33.14 17.30
C ALA A 8 16.38 -31.64 17.71
N ALA A 9 17.49 -30.89 17.64
CA ALA A 9 17.62 -29.60 18.33
C ALA A 9 17.54 -28.33 17.46
N HIS A 10 17.21 -28.42 16.16
CA HIS A 10 17.12 -27.22 15.29
C HIS A 10 15.88 -27.22 14.37
N GLU A 11 14.71 -27.55 14.92
CA GLU A 11 13.43 -27.19 14.29
C GLU A 11 13.25 -25.65 14.43
N HIS A 12 13.80 -24.90 13.48
CA HIS A 12 13.55 -23.45 13.38
C HIS A 12 12.08 -23.22 13.05
N HIS A 13 11.24 -23.06 14.08
CA HIS A 13 9.85 -22.65 13.95
C HIS A 13 9.77 -21.24 13.35
N HIS A 14 9.75 -21.13 12.03
CA HIS A 14 9.47 -19.89 11.35
C HIS A 14 8.01 -19.50 11.58
N PRO A 15 7.71 -18.26 12.01
CA PRO A 15 6.34 -17.81 12.14
C PRO A 15 5.66 -17.87 10.77
N THR A 16 4.54 -18.58 10.67
CA THR A 16 3.77 -18.75 9.44
C THR A 16 2.55 -17.81 9.39
N GLY A 17 2.04 -17.54 8.19
CA GLY A 17 0.84 -16.72 7.99
C GLY A 17 1.07 -15.21 8.20
N TRP A 18 0.03 -14.50 8.66
CA TRP A 18 0.06 -13.04 8.84
C TRP A 18 1.06 -12.57 9.89
N ARG A 19 1.33 -13.39 10.91
CA ARG A 19 2.30 -13.08 11.98
C ARG A 19 3.71 -12.94 11.44
N ARG A 20 4.04 -13.67 10.35
CA ARG A 20 5.32 -13.54 9.67
C ARG A 20 5.55 -12.13 9.16
N TRP A 21 4.51 -11.50 8.64
CA TRP A 21 4.57 -10.19 8.00
C TRP A 21 4.43 -9.06 9.03
N LEU A 22 3.46 -9.16 9.94
CA LEU A 22 3.16 -8.12 10.93
C LEU A 22 4.25 -7.96 12.00
N TYR A 23 4.96 -9.03 12.34
CA TYR A 23 6.04 -9.01 13.34
C TYR A 23 7.43 -9.29 12.71
N SER A 24 7.60 -9.08 11.39
CA SER A 24 8.90 -9.29 10.74
C SER A 24 9.89 -8.18 11.09
N THR A 25 11.11 -8.56 11.46
CA THR A 25 12.28 -7.66 11.50
C THR A 25 13.16 -7.79 10.25
N ASN A 26 12.78 -8.64 9.30
CA ASN A 26 13.52 -8.85 8.06
C ASN A 26 13.24 -7.73 7.06
N HIS A 27 14.29 -7.02 6.60
CA HIS A 27 14.16 -5.91 5.65
C HIS A 27 13.54 -6.31 4.31
N LYS A 28 13.64 -7.59 3.90
CA LYS A 28 13.03 -8.09 2.66
C LYS A 28 11.51 -8.18 2.77
N ASP A 29 11.02 -8.66 3.91
CA ASP A 29 9.59 -8.78 4.19
C ASP A 29 8.99 -7.38 4.34
N ILE A 30 9.65 -6.52 5.12
CA ILE A 30 9.23 -5.13 5.31
C ILE A 30 9.19 -4.41 3.95
N GLY A 31 10.27 -4.47 3.15
CA GLY A 31 10.32 -3.83 1.84
C GLY A 31 9.21 -4.32 0.88
N THR A 32 8.90 -5.62 0.92
CA THR A 32 7.80 -6.19 0.12
C THR A 32 6.43 -5.63 0.54
N LEU A 33 6.20 -5.44 1.85
CA LEU A 33 4.96 -4.82 2.35
C LEU A 33 4.84 -3.35 1.90
N TYR A 34 5.93 -2.60 1.95
CA TYR A 34 5.96 -1.22 1.46
C TYR A 34 5.67 -1.14 -0.04
N LEU A 35 6.23 -2.04 -0.84
CA LEU A 35 5.95 -2.09 -2.29
C LEU A 35 4.48 -2.41 -2.57
N ILE A 36 3.90 -3.37 -1.87
CA ILE A 36 2.48 -3.72 -2.01
C ILE A 36 1.61 -2.52 -1.64
N PHE A 37 1.92 -1.86 -0.51
CA PHE A 37 1.21 -0.66 -0.08
C PHE A 37 1.32 0.48 -1.09
N ALA A 38 2.52 0.73 -1.63
CA ALA A 38 2.77 1.75 -2.65
C ALA A 38 2.02 1.48 -3.97
N ILE A 39 1.88 0.21 -4.39
CA ILE A 39 1.10 -0.13 -5.58
C ILE A 39 -0.39 0.16 -5.34
N ILE A 40 -0.93 -0.22 -4.18
CA ILE A 40 -2.34 0.03 -3.84
C ILE A 40 -2.61 1.54 -3.75
N SER A 41 -1.77 2.28 -3.04
CA SER A 41 -1.89 3.74 -2.93
C SER A 41 -1.74 4.40 -4.30
N GLY A 42 -0.85 3.91 -5.17
CA GLY A 42 -0.68 4.38 -6.54
C GLY A 42 -1.91 4.17 -7.43
N ILE A 43 -2.61 3.03 -7.30
CA ILE A 43 -3.89 2.80 -8.00
C ILE A 43 -4.96 3.79 -7.52
N ILE A 44 -5.08 3.99 -6.20
CA ILE A 44 -6.03 4.95 -5.62
C ILE A 44 -5.71 6.37 -6.07
N GLY A 45 -4.46 6.80 -5.95
CA GLY A 45 -3.99 8.11 -6.39
C GLY A 45 -4.20 8.32 -7.89
N GLY A 46 -3.96 7.29 -8.70
CA GLY A 46 -4.24 7.28 -10.14
C GLY A 46 -5.73 7.46 -10.46
N ALA A 47 -6.63 6.77 -9.74
CA ALA A 47 -8.06 6.91 -9.90
C ALA A 47 -8.54 8.34 -9.54
N LEU A 48 -8.03 8.92 -8.45
CA LEU A 48 -8.30 10.32 -8.09
C LEU A 48 -7.81 11.29 -9.18
N SER A 49 -6.63 11.01 -9.76
CA SER A 49 -6.07 11.78 -10.87
C SER A 49 -6.98 11.75 -12.11
N ILE A 50 -7.59 10.60 -12.40
CA ILE A 50 -8.57 10.47 -13.49
C ILE A 50 -9.83 11.28 -13.16
N GLY A 51 -10.35 11.21 -11.94
CA GLY A 51 -11.51 12.01 -11.51
C GLY A 51 -11.31 13.52 -11.71
N ILE A 52 -10.13 14.04 -11.33
CA ILE A 52 -9.76 15.45 -11.55
C ILE A 52 -9.71 15.77 -13.04
N ARG A 53 -9.11 14.90 -13.86
CA ARG A 53 -9.02 15.11 -15.31
C ARG A 53 -10.39 15.10 -15.99
N LEU A 54 -11.29 14.23 -15.55
CA LEU A 54 -12.65 14.15 -16.09
C LEU A 54 -13.44 15.44 -15.80
N GLU A 55 -13.28 16.03 -14.61
CA GLU A 55 -13.87 17.34 -14.29
C GLU A 55 -13.38 18.44 -15.23
N LEU A 56 -12.07 18.43 -15.54
CA LEU A 56 -11.43 19.48 -16.35
C LEU A 56 -11.62 19.30 -17.87
N MET A 57 -12.38 18.29 -18.34
CA MET A 57 -12.59 18.05 -19.77
C MET A 57 -13.43 19.15 -20.45
N GLN A 58 -14.33 19.78 -19.70
CA GLN A 58 -15.20 20.84 -20.19
C GLN A 58 -15.33 21.93 -19.13
N PRO A 59 -15.46 23.21 -19.52
CA PRO A 59 -15.58 24.30 -18.57
C PRO A 59 -16.91 24.22 -17.80
N GLY A 60 -16.85 24.45 -16.48
CA GLY A 60 -17.98 24.37 -15.55
C GLY A 60 -17.80 23.24 -14.54
N MET A 61 -18.73 23.12 -13.59
CA MET A 61 -18.77 21.99 -12.65
C MET A 61 -19.69 20.90 -13.22
N GLN A 62 -19.17 19.69 -13.47
CA GLN A 62 -19.92 18.61 -14.13
C GLN A 62 -20.02 17.34 -13.28
N ILE A 63 -18.90 16.90 -12.68
CA ILE A 63 -18.80 15.64 -11.95
C ILE A 63 -18.79 15.90 -10.45
N PHE A 64 -18.05 16.92 -10.01
CA PHE A 64 -18.08 17.37 -8.63
C PHE A 64 -19.21 18.38 -8.44
N GLY A 65 -20.09 18.13 -7.47
CA GLY A 65 -21.29 18.96 -7.23
C GLY A 65 -20.97 20.39 -6.76
N ASP A 66 -19.78 20.62 -6.22
CA ASP A 66 -19.33 21.90 -5.70
C ASP A 66 -17.79 22.04 -5.75
N PRO A 67 -17.26 23.29 -5.69
CA PRO A 67 -15.82 23.53 -5.74
C PRO A 67 -15.03 23.04 -4.52
N GLU A 68 -15.66 22.91 -3.35
CA GLU A 68 -14.97 22.43 -2.15
C GLU A 68 -14.63 20.95 -2.29
N LEU A 69 -15.56 20.15 -2.82
CA LEU A 69 -15.33 18.74 -3.11
C LEU A 69 -14.18 18.54 -4.10
N PHE A 70 -14.10 19.35 -5.16
CA PHE A 70 -12.98 19.30 -6.11
C PHE A 70 -11.62 19.57 -5.42
N ASN A 71 -11.58 20.55 -4.49
CA ASN A 71 -10.38 20.85 -3.72
C ASN A 71 -9.99 19.71 -2.76
N VAL A 72 -10.97 19.06 -2.12
CA VAL A 72 -10.74 17.87 -1.28
C VAL A 72 -10.16 16.72 -2.10
N PHE A 73 -10.70 16.46 -3.29
CA PHE A 73 -10.18 15.42 -4.19
C PHE A 73 -8.75 15.71 -4.66
N THR A 74 -8.48 16.98 -5.00
CA THR A 74 -7.15 17.42 -5.46
C THR A 74 -6.10 17.30 -4.36
N THR A 75 -6.43 17.75 -3.15
CA THR A 75 -5.53 17.62 -1.99
C THR A 75 -5.32 16.17 -1.57
N ALA A 76 -6.37 15.33 -1.60
CA ALA A 76 -6.26 13.91 -1.34
C ALA A 76 -5.38 13.19 -2.37
N HIS A 77 -5.49 13.53 -3.66
CA HIS A 77 -4.61 13.00 -4.70
C HIS A 77 -3.14 13.32 -4.39
N GLY A 78 -2.82 14.59 -4.11
CA GLY A 78 -1.46 15.01 -3.78
C GLY A 78 -0.91 14.33 -2.52
N LEU A 79 -1.71 14.26 -1.46
CA LEU A 79 -1.33 13.63 -0.19
C LEU A 79 -1.01 12.15 -0.40
N ILE A 80 -1.87 11.41 -1.11
CA ILE A 80 -1.67 9.97 -1.32
C ILE A 80 -0.43 9.70 -2.18
N MET A 81 -0.22 10.46 -3.25
CA MET A 81 0.91 10.23 -4.16
C MET A 81 2.25 10.54 -3.49
N ILE A 82 2.35 11.62 -2.72
CA ILE A 82 3.63 12.06 -2.13
C ILE A 82 3.97 11.25 -0.86
N PHE A 83 2.99 10.95 0.00
CA PHE A 83 3.28 10.33 1.29
C PHE A 83 3.14 8.80 1.31
N PHE A 84 2.37 8.21 0.39
CA PHE A 84 2.06 6.78 0.42
C PHE A 84 2.52 6.00 -0.81
N MET A 85 2.94 6.65 -1.89
CA MET A 85 3.40 5.99 -3.13
C MET A 85 4.88 6.25 -3.43
N VAL A 86 5.32 7.52 -3.39
CA VAL A 86 6.73 7.93 -3.54
C VAL A 86 7.53 7.56 -2.29
#